data_AF-A0A1F9APS1-F1
#
_entry.id   AF-A0A1F9APS1-F1
#
_cell.length_a   1.000
_cell.length_b   1.000
_cell.length_c   1.000
_cell.angle_alpha   90.00
_cell.angle_beta   90.00
_cell.angle_gamma   90.00
#
_symmetry.space_group_name_H-M   'P 1'
#
loop_
_entity.id
_entity.type
_entity.pdbx_description
1 polymer ?
#
loop_
_entity_poly.entity_id
_entity_poly.type
_entity_poly.pdbx_seq_one_letter_code
_entity_poly.pdbx_strand_id
1 'polypeptide(L)'
;MSRKSRGILPPGPDRRHGSHTYLTTGKLPAHRAYLREFLIEARAGLVRDHGPTEEDLTMAQRLLIDRVISKLGVMRCLEEWARDYGVIQGGDLAGPFRESYLAYANSMRFDLTALGVKVRAGREALSVLEVLAEDKKAEEKAEKADKEVEGEKQHTDEGNSGVLP
;
A
#
# COMPACT_ATOMS: atom_id res chain seq x y z
N MET A 1 -14.50 57.19 -12.47
CA MET A 1 -13.78 55.90 -12.63
C MET A 1 -14.55 54.81 -11.88
N SER A 2 -15.28 53.97 -12.62
CA SER A 2 -16.15 52.93 -12.05
C SER A 2 -15.35 51.67 -11.73
N ARG A 3 -15.31 51.26 -10.45
CA ARG A 3 -14.70 49.99 -10.03
C ARG A 3 -15.62 48.87 -10.46
N LYS A 4 -15.26 48.15 -11.53
CA LYS A 4 -15.88 46.87 -11.91
C LYS A 4 -15.83 45.94 -10.68
N SER A 5 -17.00 45.63 -10.13
CA SER A 5 -17.15 44.59 -9.12
C SER A 5 -16.64 43.29 -9.73
N ARG A 6 -15.65 42.67 -9.08
CA ARG A 6 -15.24 41.30 -9.43
C ARG A 6 -16.45 40.44 -9.13
N GLY A 7 -17.05 39.85 -10.16
CA GLY A 7 -18.16 38.92 -10.01
C GLY A 7 -17.77 37.85 -9.00
N ILE A 8 -18.56 37.74 -7.94
CA ILE A 8 -18.44 36.64 -6.98
C ILE A 8 -18.80 35.39 -7.78
N LEU A 9 -17.81 34.60 -8.15
CA LEU A 9 -18.05 33.29 -8.76
C LEU A 9 -18.95 32.49 -7.82
N PRO A 10 -19.94 31.75 -8.34
CA PRO A 10 -20.78 30.91 -7.51
C PRO A 10 -19.88 29.97 -6.69
N PRO A 11 -20.19 29.75 -5.40
CA PRO A 11 -19.43 28.82 -4.59
C PRO A 11 -19.45 27.47 -5.32
N GLY A 12 -18.26 26.95 -5.62
CA GLY A 12 -18.12 25.64 -6.25
C GLY A 12 -18.85 24.56 -5.43
N PRO A 13 -19.12 23.39 -6.03
CA PRO A 13 -19.82 22.30 -5.36
C PRO A 13 -19.22 22.06 -3.97
N ASP A 14 -20.10 21.95 -2.97
CA ASP A 14 -19.73 21.88 -1.55
C ASP A 14 -18.71 20.75 -1.37
N ARG A 15 -17.43 21.11 -1.17
CA ARG A 15 -16.27 20.21 -1.20
C ARG A 15 -16.18 19.33 0.04
N ARG A 16 -17.32 18.85 0.54
CA ARG A 16 -17.40 18.10 1.78
C ARG A 16 -17.13 16.64 1.49
N HIS A 17 -15.85 16.30 1.38
CA HIS A 17 -15.35 14.93 1.39
C HIS A 17 -15.69 14.16 2.69
N GLY A 18 -16.39 14.76 3.65
CA GLY A 18 -16.89 14.12 4.86
C GLY A 18 -15.83 13.88 5.95
N SER A 19 -14.54 13.96 5.61
CA SER A 19 -13.48 13.64 6.58
C SER A 19 -13.39 14.64 7.75
N HIS A 20 -13.64 15.93 7.54
CA HIS A 20 -13.70 16.91 8.64
C HIS A 20 -14.88 16.64 9.58
N THR A 21 -16.06 16.33 9.03
CA THR A 21 -17.24 15.95 9.81
C THR A 21 -16.97 14.68 10.61
N TYR A 22 -16.36 13.67 9.98
CA TYR A 22 -15.99 12.44 10.66
C TYR A 22 -14.97 12.69 11.78
N LEU A 23 -13.93 13.50 11.54
CA LEU A 23 -12.91 13.81 12.53
C LEU A 23 -13.47 14.56 13.76
N THR A 24 -14.39 15.50 13.54
CA THR A 24 -14.92 16.34 14.63
C THR A 24 -16.09 15.70 15.38
N THR A 25 -16.88 14.85 14.73
CA THR A 25 -18.12 14.31 15.31
C THR A 25 -18.13 12.79 15.46
N GLY A 26 -17.18 12.08 14.87
CA GLY A 26 -17.20 10.61 14.75
C GLY A 26 -18.30 10.08 13.82
N LYS A 27 -19.05 10.96 13.14
CA LYS A 27 -20.17 10.58 12.27
C LYS A 27 -19.76 10.59 10.81
N LEU A 28 -20.07 9.49 10.12
CA LEU A 28 -19.95 9.40 8.67
C LEU A 28 -21.13 10.11 7.99
N PRO A 29 -20.92 10.70 6.79
CA PRO A 29 -22.02 11.17 5.95
C PRO A 29 -23.03 10.05 5.68
N ALA A 30 -24.32 10.37 5.59
CA ALA A 30 -25.40 9.38 5.43
C ALA A 30 -25.18 8.45 4.22
N HIS A 31 -24.76 8.99 3.08
CA HIS A 31 -24.47 8.23 1.86
C HIS A 31 -23.21 7.34 1.97
N ARG A 32 -22.44 7.46 3.06
CA ARG A 32 -21.22 6.66 3.35
C ARG A 32 -21.36 5.87 4.64
N ALA A 33 -22.59 5.66 5.11
CA ALA A 33 -22.86 4.91 6.34
C ALA A 33 -22.29 3.48 6.29
N TYR A 34 -22.18 2.87 5.10
CA TYR A 34 -21.59 1.55 4.90
C TYR A 34 -20.12 1.46 5.35
N LEU A 35 -19.38 2.57 5.38
CA LEU A 35 -18.01 2.59 5.91
C LEU A 35 -17.97 2.25 7.41
N ARG A 36 -19.09 2.36 8.13
CA ARG A 36 -19.16 2.02 9.55
C ARG A 36 -18.86 0.54 9.79
N GLU A 37 -19.45 -0.34 8.99
CA GLU A 37 -19.25 -1.79 9.13
C GLU A 37 -17.78 -2.15 8.90
N PHE A 38 -17.19 -1.60 7.83
CA PHE A 38 -15.77 -1.74 7.55
C PHE A 38 -14.88 -1.28 8.72
N LEU A 39 -15.17 -0.13 9.34
CA LEU A 39 -14.38 0.37 10.47
C LEU A 39 -14.55 -0.49 11.73
N ILE A 40 -15.75 -1.04 11.97
CA ILE A 40 -16.01 -2.00 13.05
C ILE A 40 -15.22 -3.29 12.83
N GLU A 41 -15.24 -3.83 11.61
CA GLU A 41 -14.49 -5.02 11.24
C GLU A 41 -12.98 -4.82 11.35
N ALA A 42 -12.47 -3.68 10.88
CA ALA A 42 -11.07 -3.32 11.00
C ALA A 42 -10.62 -3.24 12.47
N ARG A 43 -11.46 -2.66 13.34
CA ARG A 43 -11.20 -2.62 14.78
C ARG A 43 -11.19 -4.01 15.38
N ALA A 44 -12.19 -4.82 15.08
CA ALA A 44 -12.28 -6.19 15.57
C ALA A 44 -11.08 -7.04 15.12
N GLY A 45 -10.60 -6.84 13.89
CA GLY A 45 -9.37 -7.44 13.39
C GLY A 45 -8.15 -7.04 14.22
N LEU A 46 -7.91 -5.75 14.40
CA LEU A 46 -6.78 -5.25 15.19
C LEU A 46 -6.84 -5.71 16.65
N VAL A 47 -8.03 -5.78 17.26
CA VAL A 47 -8.19 -6.33 18.61
C VAL A 47 -7.72 -7.79 18.61
N ARG A 48 -8.28 -8.64 17.74
CA ARG A 48 -7.93 -10.07 17.65
C ARG A 48 -6.45 -10.33 17.41
N ASP A 49 -5.77 -9.46 16.65
CA ASP A 49 -4.35 -9.59 16.35
C ASP A 49 -3.45 -9.29 17.58
N HIS A 50 -3.96 -8.55 18.57
CA HIS A 50 -3.20 -8.14 19.75
C HIS A 50 -3.71 -8.74 21.07
N GLY A 51 -4.93 -9.28 21.10
CA GLY A 51 -5.55 -9.98 22.23
C GLY A 51 -6.85 -10.67 21.80
N PRO A 52 -7.26 -11.78 22.44
CA PRO A 52 -8.50 -12.44 22.07
C PRO A 52 -9.73 -11.56 22.34
N THR A 53 -9.64 -10.65 23.30
CA THR A 53 -10.67 -9.66 23.61
C THR A 53 -10.07 -8.28 23.87
N GLU A 54 -10.93 -7.27 23.99
CA GLU A 54 -10.51 -5.90 24.31
C GLU A 54 -9.95 -5.78 25.74
N GLU A 55 -10.39 -6.65 26.66
CA GLU A 55 -9.93 -6.71 28.05
C GLU A 55 -8.46 -7.11 28.16
N ASP A 56 -7.96 -7.89 27.20
CA ASP A 56 -6.58 -8.36 27.14
C ASP A 56 -5.60 -7.29 26.63
N LEU A 57 -6.11 -6.19 26.08
CA LEU A 57 -5.29 -5.12 25.54
C LEU A 57 -4.80 -4.19 26.65
N THR A 58 -3.50 -3.86 26.61
CA THR A 58 -2.96 -2.74 27.38
C THR A 58 -3.64 -1.43 26.96
N MET A 59 -3.68 -0.46 27.88
CA MET A 59 -4.24 0.86 27.57
C MET A 59 -3.54 1.54 26.38
N ALA A 60 -2.23 1.34 26.24
CA ALA A 60 -1.46 1.86 25.11
C ALA A 60 -1.93 1.26 23.77
N GLN A 61 -2.18 -0.05 23.71
CA GLN A 61 -2.71 -0.71 22.52
C GLN A 61 -4.12 -0.22 22.18
N ARG A 62 -5.00 -0.06 23.18
CA ARG A 62 -6.35 0.49 22.95
C ARG A 62 -6.31 1.88 22.34
N LEU A 63 -5.49 2.77 22.89
CA LEU A 63 -5.30 4.13 22.37
C LEU A 63 -4.75 4.14 20.93
N LEU A 64 -3.81 3.24 20.63
CA LEU A 64 -3.27 3.11 19.27
C LEU A 64 -4.32 2.59 18.29
N ILE A 65 -5.09 1.56 18.66
CA ILE A 65 -6.17 1.03 17.81
C ILE A 65 -7.23 2.10 17.54
N ASP A 66 -7.71 2.81 18.57
CA ASP A 66 -8.72 3.86 18.39
C ASP A 66 -8.20 5.01 17.49
N ARG A 67 -6.91 5.35 17.61
CA ARG A 67 -6.25 6.30 16.70
C ARG A 67 -6.17 5.79 15.27
N VAL A 68 -5.78 4.53 15.06
CA VAL A 68 -5.71 3.89 13.74
C VAL A 68 -7.09 3.93 13.08
N ILE A 69 -8.15 3.52 13.79
CA ILE A 69 -9.52 3.51 13.26
C ILE A 69 -10.01 4.91 12.92
N SER A 70 -9.71 5.91 13.76
CA SER A 70 -10.06 7.31 13.49
C SER A 70 -9.35 7.85 12.23
N LYS A 71 -8.05 7.56 12.06
CA LYS A 71 -7.30 7.97 10.87
C LYS A 71 -7.80 7.24 9.62
N LEU A 72 -8.14 5.95 9.76
CA LEU A 72 -8.67 5.13 8.68
C LEU A 72 -10.01 5.68 8.19
N GLY A 73 -10.93 6.05 9.08
CA GLY A 73 -12.20 6.65 8.68
C GLY A 73 -12.04 7.98 7.93
N VAL A 74 -11.07 8.82 8.34
CA VAL A 74 -10.70 10.04 7.60
C VAL A 74 -10.21 9.70 6.19
N MET A 75 -9.29 8.75 6.06
CA MET A 75 -8.73 8.34 4.78
C MET A 75 -9.78 7.74 3.86
N ARG A 76 -10.66 6.87 4.37
CA ARG A 76 -11.78 6.31 3.59
C ARG A 76 -12.72 7.40 3.08
N CYS A 77 -13.03 8.40 3.89
CA CYS A 77 -13.82 9.54 3.44
C CYS A 77 -13.15 10.30 2.28
N LEU A 78 -11.83 10.47 2.30
CA LEU A 78 -11.08 11.08 1.21
C LEU A 78 -11.07 10.20 -0.05
N GLU A 79 -10.89 8.88 0.12
CA GLU A 79 -10.90 7.90 -0.98
C GLU A 79 -12.25 7.81 -1.68
N GLU A 80 -13.36 7.77 -0.93
CA GLU A 80 -14.70 7.81 -1.52
C GLU A 80 -14.93 9.10 -2.30
N TRP A 81 -14.48 10.24 -1.75
CA TRP A 81 -14.54 11.50 -2.49
C TRP A 81 -13.69 11.47 -3.76
N ALA A 82 -12.50 10.85 -3.73
CA ALA A 82 -11.71 10.65 -4.94
C ALA A 82 -12.36 9.72 -5.96
N ARG A 83 -13.16 8.73 -5.55
CA ARG A 83 -13.93 7.92 -6.49
C ARG A 83 -14.99 8.75 -7.21
N ASP A 84 -15.64 9.65 -6.48
CA ASP A 84 -16.70 10.50 -7.02
C ASP A 84 -16.14 11.60 -7.95
N TYR A 85 -14.99 12.19 -7.62
CA TYR A 85 -14.50 13.43 -8.26
C TYR A 85 -13.10 13.34 -8.87
N GLY A 86 -12.44 12.18 -8.78
CA GLY A 86 -11.06 12.00 -9.21
C GLY A 86 -10.01 12.52 -8.22
N VAL A 87 -8.80 11.96 -8.33
CA VAL A 87 -7.63 12.33 -7.52
C VAL A 87 -6.86 13.52 -8.13
N ILE A 88 -6.96 13.69 -9.45
CA ILE A 88 -6.35 14.78 -10.22
C ILE A 88 -7.44 15.75 -10.65
N GLN A 89 -7.29 17.03 -10.33
CA GLN A 89 -8.24 18.08 -10.69
C GLN A 89 -7.47 19.24 -11.32
N GLY A 90 -7.77 19.56 -12.58
CA GLY A 90 -7.11 20.66 -13.28
C GLY A 90 -5.61 20.43 -13.57
N GLY A 91 -5.18 19.17 -13.68
CA GLY A 91 -3.78 18.79 -13.94
C GLY A 91 -2.93 18.59 -12.68
N ASP A 92 -3.46 18.94 -11.50
CA ASP A 92 -2.77 18.81 -10.21
C ASP A 92 -3.47 17.83 -9.27
N LEU A 93 -2.73 17.36 -8.26
CA LEU A 93 -3.28 16.55 -7.19
C LEU A 93 -4.30 17.37 -6.37
N ALA A 94 -5.49 16.81 -6.17
CA ALA A 94 -6.54 17.47 -5.40
C ALA A 94 -6.03 17.85 -3.99
N GLY A 95 -6.38 19.06 -3.52
CA GLY A 95 -5.89 19.63 -2.26
C GLY A 95 -5.93 18.68 -1.05
N PRO A 96 -7.05 17.98 -0.77
CA PRO A 96 -7.12 17.03 0.34
C PRO A 96 -6.09 15.89 0.26
N PHE A 97 -5.72 15.46 -0.95
CA PHE A 97 -4.72 14.41 -1.16
C PHE A 97 -3.30 14.93 -1.01
N ARG A 98 -3.04 16.15 -1.48
CA ARG A 98 -1.73 16.80 -1.37
C ARG A 98 -1.36 17.08 0.08
N GLU A 99 -2.30 17.58 0.87
CA GLU A 99 -2.01 18.11 2.21
C GLU A 99 -2.30 17.10 3.32
N SER A 100 -3.46 16.44 3.27
CA SER A 100 -3.97 15.68 4.41
C SER A 100 -3.76 14.18 4.24
N TYR A 101 -4.05 13.62 3.06
CA TYR A 101 -4.02 12.16 2.86
C TYR A 101 -2.64 11.56 3.15
N LEU A 102 -1.57 12.14 2.60
CA LEU A 102 -0.20 11.66 2.84
C LEU A 102 0.20 11.76 4.32
N ALA A 103 -0.21 12.82 5.01
CA ALA A 103 0.05 12.98 6.44
C ALA A 103 -0.66 11.91 7.27
N TYR A 104 -1.94 11.63 7.00
CA TYR A 104 -2.69 10.58 7.68
C TYR A 104 -2.13 9.18 7.38
N ALA A 105 -1.77 8.89 6.12
CA ALA A 105 -1.20 7.62 5.72
C ALA A 105 0.13 7.34 6.44
N ASN A 106 1.02 8.34 6.47
CA ASN A 106 2.30 8.22 7.18
C ASN A 106 2.09 8.06 8.69
N SER A 107 1.17 8.84 9.27
CA SER A 107 0.85 8.75 10.69
C SER A 107 0.25 7.38 11.08
N MET A 108 -0.60 6.81 10.22
CA MET A 108 -1.16 5.46 10.43
C MET A 108 -0.08 4.39 10.37
N ARG A 109 0.88 4.50 9.44
CA ARG A 109 2.03 3.59 9.36
C ARG A 109 2.82 3.57 10.67
N PHE A 110 3.06 4.73 11.28
CA PHE A 110 3.75 4.80 12.58
C PHE A 110 2.96 4.12 13.70
N ASP A 111 1.65 4.35 13.78
CA ASP A 111 0.81 3.70 14.80
C ASP A 111 0.77 2.17 14.63
N LEU A 112 0.63 1.68 13.38
CA LEU A 112 0.65 0.24 13.09
C LEU A 112 2.01 -0.39 13.41
N THR A 113 3.10 0.34 13.15
CA THR A 113 4.45 -0.11 13.52
C THR A 113 4.59 -0.16 15.05
N ALA A 114 4.05 0.82 15.77
CA ALA A 114 4.03 0.84 17.23
C ALA A 114 3.19 -0.30 17.83
N LEU A 115 2.14 -0.74 17.13
CA LEU A 115 1.39 -1.95 17.46
C LEU A 115 2.17 -3.25 17.18
N GLY A 116 3.32 -3.18 16.51
CA GLY A 116 4.13 -4.34 16.18
C GLY A 116 3.71 -5.04 14.88
N VAL A 117 2.89 -4.39 14.05
CA VAL A 117 2.62 -4.86 12.68
C VAL A 117 3.93 -4.79 11.92
N LYS A 118 4.57 -5.94 11.73
CA LYS A 118 5.80 -6.04 10.95
C LYS A 118 5.46 -5.66 9.52
N VAL A 119 6.00 -4.53 9.06
CA VAL A 119 6.12 -4.27 7.62
C VAL A 119 6.90 -5.47 7.09
N ARG A 120 6.27 -6.29 6.23
CA ARG A 120 7.00 -7.32 5.49
C ARG A 120 8.22 -6.60 4.94
N ALA A 121 9.43 -7.02 5.32
CA ALA A 121 10.62 -6.58 4.64
C ALA A 121 10.36 -6.92 3.16
N GLY A 122 10.06 -5.91 2.35
CA GLY A 122 10.27 -6.03 0.92
C GLY A 122 11.71 -6.52 0.78
N ARG A 123 11.96 -7.41 -0.19
CA ARG A 123 13.29 -7.99 -0.46
C ARG A 123 14.34 -6.97 -0.04
N GLU A 124 15.13 -7.31 0.98
CA GLU A 124 16.19 -6.43 1.47
C GLU A 124 16.91 -5.93 0.23
N ALA A 125 17.06 -4.60 0.11
CA ALA A 125 17.70 -4.03 -1.06
C ALA A 125 19.10 -4.65 -1.14
N LEU A 126 19.30 -5.56 -2.09
CA LEU A 126 20.58 -6.20 -2.32
C LEU A 126 21.61 -5.08 -2.46
N SER A 127 22.66 -5.13 -1.65
CA SER A 127 23.77 -4.22 -1.84
C SER A 127 24.37 -4.45 -3.23
N VAL A 128 25.01 -3.43 -3.80
CA VAL A 128 25.66 -3.55 -5.12
C VAL A 128 26.62 -4.76 -5.17
N LEU A 129 27.25 -5.10 -4.04
CA LEU A 129 28.13 -6.27 -3.93
C LEU A 129 27.36 -7.60 -3.99
N GLU A 130 26.15 -7.66 -3.45
CA GLU A 130 25.31 -8.86 -3.49
C GLU A 130 24.73 -9.09 -4.89
N VAL A 131 24.35 -8.02 -5.59
CA VAL A 131 23.93 -8.09 -7.00
C VAL A 131 25.07 -8.63 -7.88
N LEU A 132 26.27 -8.08 -7.72
CA LEU A 132 27.45 -8.55 -8.46
C LEU A 132 27.84 -10.00 -8.11
N ALA A 133 27.56 -10.45 -6.89
CA ALA A 133 27.82 -11.83 -6.48
C ALA A 133 26.79 -12.82 -7.05
N GLU A 134 25.52 -12.40 -7.20
CA GLU A 134 24.50 -13.19 -7.89
C GLU A 134 24.78 -13.31 -9.39
N ASP A 135 25.23 -12.22 -10.02
CA ASP A 135 25.62 -12.21 -11.44
C ASP A 135 26.81 -13.14 -11.71
N LYS A 136 27.88 -13.07 -10.89
CA LYS A 136 29.02 -14.00 -11.02
C LYS A 136 28.64 -15.46 -10.83
N LYS A 137 27.75 -15.76 -9.87
CA LYS A 137 27.26 -17.14 -9.65
C LYS A 137 26.38 -17.62 -10.80
N ALA A 138 25.66 -16.72 -11.48
CA ALA A 138 24.89 -17.04 -12.67
C ALA A 138 25.81 -17.32 -13.87
N GLU A 139 26.86 -16.52 -14.07
CA GLU A 139 27.89 -16.73 -15.09
C GLU A 139 28.62 -18.07 -14.89
N GLU A 140 29.06 -18.37 -13.67
CA GLU A 140 29.73 -19.65 -13.35
C GLU A 140 28.81 -20.87 -13.55
N LYS A 141 27.50 -20.72 -13.35
CA LYS A 141 26.52 -21.78 -13.62
C LYS A 141 26.24 -21.95 -15.11
N ALA A 142 26.20 -20.86 -15.87
CA ALA A 142 26.06 -20.89 -17.32
C ALA A 142 27.30 -21.52 -17.99
N GLU A 143 28.51 -21.16 -17.57
CA GLU A 143 29.74 -21.77 -18.08
C GLU A 143 29.86 -23.26 -17.75
N LYS A 144 29.35 -23.71 -16.60
CA LYS A 144 29.31 -25.14 -16.25
C LYS A 144 28.28 -25.90 -17.06
N ALA A 145 27.13 -25.31 -17.32
CA ALA A 145 26.10 -25.90 -18.17
C ALA A 145 26.58 -26.04 -19.63
N ASP A 146 27.27 -25.03 -20.17
CA ASP A 146 27.82 -25.09 -21.54
C ASP A 146 28.93 -26.14 -21.70
N LYS A 147 29.77 -26.34 -20.66
CA LYS A 147 30.82 -27.39 -20.68
C LYS A 147 30.28 -28.81 -20.56
N GLU A 148 29.15 -29.01 -19.86
CA GLU A 148 28.50 -30.33 -19.82
C GLU A 148 27.83 -30.68 -21.17
N VAL A 149 27.31 -29.68 -21.90
CA VAL A 149 26.70 -29.89 -23.22
C VAL A 149 27.75 -30.18 -24.32
N GLU A 150 28.98 -29.65 -24.22
CA GLU A 150 30.08 -30.01 -25.14
C GLU A 150 30.66 -31.42 -24.87
N GLY A 151 30.61 -31.90 -23.62
CA GLY A 151 31.08 -33.24 -23.25
C GLY A 151 30.20 -34.38 -23.80
N GLU A 152 28.88 -34.17 -23.89
CA GLU A 152 27.95 -35.18 -24.43
C GLU A 152 28.01 -35.32 -25.97
N LYS A 153 28.44 -34.29 -26.70
CA LYS A 153 28.54 -34.34 -28.17
C LYS A 153 29.74 -35.12 -28.70
N GLN A 154 30.77 -35.37 -27.89
CA GLN A 154 31.95 -36.14 -28.32
C GLN A 154 31.81 -37.66 -28.15
N HIS A 155 30.77 -38.14 -27.46
CA HIS A 155 30.63 -39.58 -27.18
C HIS A 155 29.67 -40.35 -28.11
N THR A 156 29.00 -39.68 -29.06
CA THR A 156 27.97 -40.31 -29.91
C THR A 156 28.41 -40.65 -31.34
N ASP A 157 29.68 -40.49 -31.71
CA ASP A 157 30.15 -40.69 -33.10
C ASP A 157 31.07 -41.91 -33.32
N GLU A 158 30.90 -42.99 -32.55
CA GLU A 158 31.48 -44.28 -32.90
C GLU A 158 30.47 -45.42 -32.74
N GLY A 159 30.02 -45.97 -33.88
CA GLY A 159 29.47 -47.33 -33.92
C GLY A 159 28.10 -47.47 -34.57
N ASN A 160 28.00 -47.24 -35.89
CA ASN A 160 26.99 -47.91 -36.71
C ASN A 160 27.64 -48.59 -37.91
N SER A 161 28.40 -49.66 -37.65
CA SER A 161 28.71 -50.66 -38.67
C SER A 161 27.50 -51.58 -38.84
N GLY A 162 26.66 -51.23 -39.81
CA GLY A 162 25.52 -52.05 -40.22
C GLY A 162 25.98 -53.44 -40.69
N VAL A 163 25.50 -54.48 -40.00
CA VAL A 163 25.47 -55.85 -40.50
C VAL A 163 24.03 -56.20 -40.82
N LEU A 164 23.84 -56.52 -42.10
CA LEU A 164 22.63 -56.98 -42.77
C LEU A 164 22.07 -58.28 -42.17
N PRO A 165 20.82 -58.62 -42.50
CA PRO A 165 20.64 -59.75 -43.42
C PRO A 165 20.02 -59.36 -44.78
#